data_AF-A0AAU5XKR0-F1
#
_entry.id   AF-A0AAU5XKR0-F1
#
_cell.length_a   1.000
_cell.length_b   1.000
_cell.length_c   1.000
_cell.angle_alpha   90.00
_cell.angle_beta   90.00
_cell.angle_gamma   90.00
#
_symmetry.space_group_name_H-M   'P 1'
#
loop_
_entity.id
_entity.type
_entity.pdbx_description
1 polymer ?
#
loop_
_entity_poly.entity_id
_entity_poly.type
_entity_poly.pdbx_seq_one_letter_code
_entity_poly.pdbx_strand_id
1 'polypeptide(L)'
;MSRGFEGSMTQQRLGLRLGIDRTTIVTVVDGLQDAGLIERNRDPADRRAYLIVVTESGTAAQRRGRRLVRQAERELLGALTDEEHGTVTGLLARAVPERTPPDAPR
;
A
#
# COMPACT_ATOMS: atom_id res chain seq x y z
N MET A 1 -5.28 -25.57 11.85
CA MET A 1 -6.58 -25.10 11.33
C MET A 1 -6.32 -23.90 10.44
N SER A 2 -6.44 -24.10 9.12
CA SER A 2 -6.05 -23.13 8.09
C SER A 2 -7.06 -21.98 8.05
N ARG A 3 -6.71 -20.82 8.61
CA ARG A 3 -7.49 -19.59 8.35
C ARG A 3 -7.28 -19.25 6.88
N GLY A 4 -8.38 -19.18 6.13
CA GLY A 4 -8.39 -18.85 4.72
C GLY A 4 -7.61 -17.57 4.44
N PHE A 5 -6.91 -17.57 3.32
CA PHE A 5 -6.06 -16.51 2.77
C PHE A 5 -6.83 -15.25 2.32
N GLU A 6 -7.93 -14.89 3.00
CA GLU A 6 -8.70 -13.68 2.72
C GLU A 6 -7.80 -12.44 2.90
N GLY A 7 -7.48 -11.77 1.79
CA GLY A 7 -6.64 -10.56 1.76
C GLY A 7 -5.16 -10.80 1.43
N SER A 8 -4.72 -12.03 1.22
CA SER A 8 -3.35 -12.29 0.73
C SER A 8 -3.25 -12.13 -0.79
N MET A 9 -2.11 -11.65 -1.28
CA MET A 9 -1.88 -11.43 -2.71
C MET A 9 -0.46 -11.82 -3.08
N THR A 10 -0.24 -12.24 -4.33
CA THR A 10 1.11 -12.40 -4.86
C THR A 10 1.76 -11.03 -5.02
N GLN A 11 3.09 -11.00 -4.92
CA GLN A 11 3.86 -9.76 -5.11
C GLN A 11 3.61 -9.11 -6.47
N GLN A 12 3.46 -9.90 -7.53
CA GLN A 12 3.14 -9.40 -8.87
C GLN A 12 1.78 -8.69 -8.88
N ARG A 13 0.74 -9.29 -8.29
CA ARG A 13 -0.58 -8.66 -8.18
C ARG A 13 -0.56 -7.43 -7.30
N LEU A 14 0.25 -7.43 -6.24
CA LEU A 14 0.44 -6.28 -5.36
C LEU A 14 1.11 -5.10 -6.08
N GLY A 15 2.17 -5.35 -6.86
CA GLY A 15 2.85 -4.33 -7.66
C GLY A 15 1.91 -3.68 -8.68
N LEU A 16 1.17 -4.50 -9.45
CA LEU A 16 0.16 -4.02 -10.40
C LEU A 16 -0.90 -3.15 -9.72
N ARG A 17 -1.41 -3.57 -8.56
CA ARG A 17 -2.43 -2.83 -7.81
C ARG A 17 -1.93 -1.49 -7.27
N LEU A 18 -0.64 -1.39 -6.93
CA LEU A 18 -0.04 -0.18 -6.36
C LEU A 18 0.58 0.75 -7.43
N GLY A 19 0.63 0.31 -8.69
CA GLY A 19 1.34 1.00 -9.76
C GLY A 19 2.85 1.08 -9.48
N ILE A 20 3.41 0.02 -8.90
CA ILE A 20 4.82 -0.12 -8.54
C ILE A 20 5.41 -1.19 -9.46
N ASP A 21 6.56 -0.91 -10.07
CA ASP A 21 7.25 -1.84 -10.95
C ASP A 21 7.75 -3.08 -10.19
N ARG A 22 8.12 -4.11 -10.95
CA ARG A 22 8.53 -5.40 -10.40
C ARG A 22 9.75 -5.30 -9.47
N THR A 23 10.72 -4.48 -9.80
CA THR A 23 11.96 -4.36 -9.03
C THR A 23 11.69 -3.64 -7.72
N THR A 24 10.97 -2.53 -7.77
CA THR A 24 10.62 -1.76 -6.57
C THR A 24 9.74 -2.55 -5.62
N ILE A 25 8.76 -3.32 -6.13
CA ILE A 25 7.91 -4.12 -5.24
C ILE A 25 8.68 -5.25 -4.55
N VAL A 26 9.76 -5.79 -5.14
CA VAL A 26 10.66 -6.73 -4.44
C VAL A 26 11.25 -6.05 -3.23
N THR A 27 11.92 -4.91 -3.43
CA THR A 27 12.60 -4.17 -2.37
C THR A 27 11.64 -3.75 -1.26
N VAL A 28 10.44 -3.30 -1.61
CA VAL A 28 9.40 -2.94 -0.62
C VAL A 28 8.97 -4.15 0.20
N VAL A 29 8.72 -5.29 -0.44
CA VAL A 29 8.27 -6.50 0.25
C VAL A 29 9.40 -7.07 1.12
N ASP A 30 10.64 -7.06 0.65
CA ASP A 30 11.79 -7.48 1.46
C ASP A 30 11.92 -6.61 2.71
N GLY A 31 11.91 -5.28 2.58
CA GLY A 31 11.99 -4.38 3.73
C GLY A 31 10.83 -4.53 4.73
N LEU A 32 9.61 -4.79 4.25
CA LEU A 32 8.46 -5.06 5.12
C LEU A 32 8.59 -6.42 5.84
N GLN A 33 9.16 -7.42 5.19
CA GLN A 33 9.39 -8.73 5.78
C GLN A 33 10.50 -8.67 6.83
N ASP A 34 11.60 -7.98 6.54
CA ASP A 34 12.73 -7.78 7.46
C ASP A 34 12.30 -7.01 8.71
N ALA A 35 11.35 -6.07 8.57
CA ALA A 35 10.71 -5.37 9.68
C ALA A 35 9.66 -6.23 10.43
N GLY A 36 9.40 -7.47 10.01
CA GLY A 36 8.42 -8.37 10.61
C GLY A 36 6.96 -7.94 10.42
N LEU A 37 6.69 -7.08 9.43
CA LEU A 37 5.35 -6.52 9.18
C LEU A 37 4.52 -7.38 8.21
N ILE A 38 5.18 -8.24 7.45
CA ILE A 38 4.56 -9.22 6.56
C ILE A 38 5.29 -10.56 6.64
N GLU A 39 4.64 -11.59 6.15
CA GLU A 39 5.18 -12.92 5.92
C GLU A 39 4.93 -13.36 4.48
N ARG A 40 5.81 -14.22 3.96
CA ARG A 40 5.65 -14.89 2.67
C ARG A 40 5.33 -16.36 2.89
N ASN A 41 4.13 -16.76 2.52
CA ASN A 41 3.68 -18.15 2.59
C ASN A 41 3.60 -18.75 1.19
N ARG A 42 3.97 -20.02 1.03
CA ARG A 42 3.80 -20.69 -0.26
C ARG A 42 2.33 -20.76 -0.61
N ASP A 43 2.00 -20.44 -1.86
CA ASP A 43 0.65 -20.60 -2.36
C ASP A 43 0.32 -22.12 -2.45
N PRO A 44 -0.73 -22.59 -1.77
CA PRO A 44 -1.13 -24.00 -1.86
C PRO A 44 -1.59 -24.42 -3.26
N ALA A 45 -2.03 -23.47 -4.10
CA ALA A 45 -2.46 -23.71 -5.47
C ALA A 45 -1.31 -23.66 -6.50
N ASP A 46 -0.24 -22.91 -6.21
CA ASP A 46 0.98 -22.87 -7.02
C ASP A 46 2.23 -22.79 -6.14
N ARG A 47 2.93 -23.91 -5.98
CA ARG A 47 4.13 -24.00 -5.12
C ARG A 47 5.29 -23.10 -5.55
N ARG A 48 5.23 -22.51 -6.76
CA ARG A 48 6.21 -21.54 -7.28
C ARG A 48 5.88 -20.11 -6.87
N ALA A 49 4.67 -19.84 -6.40
CA ALA A 49 4.22 -18.52 -5.97
C ALA A 49 4.27 -18.37 -4.44
N TYR A 50 4.51 -17.14 -4.00
CA TYR A 50 4.35 -16.73 -2.60
C TYR A 50 3.17 -15.78 -2.46
N LEU A 51 2.38 -16.03 -1.42
CA LEU A 51 1.34 -15.15 -0.93
C LEU A 51 1.93 -14.25 0.16
N ILE A 52 1.76 -12.94 -0.01
CA ILE A 52 2.10 -11.95 1.01
C ILE A 52 0.94 -11.90 2.01
N VAL A 53 1.26 -12.09 3.28
CA VAL A 53 0.30 -12.05 4.40
C VAL A 53 0.77 -10.99 5.38
N VAL A 54 -0.14 -10.13 5.82
CA VAL A 54 0.19 -9.12 6.84
C VAL A 54 0.24 -9.79 8.22
N THR A 55 1.24 -9.45 9.01
CA THR A 55 1.35 -9.92 10.40
C THR A 55 0.47 -9.07 11.32
N GLU A 56 0.34 -9.49 12.58
CA GLU A 56 -0.33 -8.66 13.58
C GLU A 56 0.40 -7.32 13.82
N SER A 57 1.74 -7.35 13.90
CA SER A 57 2.58 -6.16 14.00
C SER A 57 2.45 -5.28 12.76
N GLY A 58 2.38 -5.85 11.57
CA GLY A 58 2.07 -5.14 10.32
C GLY A 58 0.73 -4.42 10.35
N THR A 59 -0.30 -5.10 10.84
CA THR A 59 -1.63 -4.51 10.99
C THR A 59 -1.62 -3.38 12.02
N ALA A 60 -0.90 -3.54 13.14
CA ALA A 60 -0.74 -2.49 14.14
C ALA A 60 0.02 -1.27 13.59
N ALA A 61 1.09 -1.50 12.84
CA ALA A 61 1.86 -0.46 12.15
C ALA A 61 1.01 0.30 11.13
N GLN A 62 0.23 -0.41 10.31
CA GLN A 62 -0.72 0.21 9.37
C GLN A 62 -1.74 1.11 10.09
N ARG A 63 -2.34 0.62 11.20
CA ARG A 63 -3.27 1.43 12.01
C ARG A 63 -2.58 2.67 12.57
N ARG A 64 -1.34 2.56 13.04
CA ARG A 64 -0.54 3.70 13.52
C ARG A 64 -0.27 4.71 12.42
N GLY A 65 0.21 4.27 11.26
CA GLY A 65 0.46 5.13 10.10
C GLY A 65 -0.80 5.91 9.68
N ARG A 66 -1.94 5.21 9.57
CA ARG A 66 -3.23 5.86 9.25
C ARG A 66 -3.64 6.92 10.27
N ARG A 67 -3.34 6.74 11.55
CA ARG A 67 -3.62 7.77 12.58
C ARG A 67 -2.73 8.99 12.41
N LEU A 68 -1.44 8.79 12.13
CA LEU A 68 -0.48 9.88 11.92
C LEU A 68 -0.82 10.70 10.68
N VAL A 69 -1.18 10.04 9.56
CA VAL A 69 -1.65 10.72 8.34
C VAL A 69 -2.87 11.59 8.64
N ARG A 70 -3.90 11.02 9.29
CA ARG A 70 -5.09 11.81 9.66
C ARG A 70 -4.79 12.95 10.63
N GLN A 71 -3.79 12.79 11.48
CA GLN A 71 -3.37 13.87 12.38
C GLN A 71 -2.71 14.99 11.59
N ALA A 72 -1.76 14.68 10.72
CA ALA A 72 -1.11 15.65 9.85
C ALA A 72 -2.12 16.36 8.94
N GLU A 73 -3.10 15.63 8.38
CA GLU A 73 -4.20 16.22 7.60
C GLU A 73 -5.01 17.23 8.42
N ARG A 74 -5.36 16.90 9.68
CA ARG A 74 -6.07 17.84 10.56
C ARG A 74 -5.22 19.06 10.94
N GLU A 75 -3.92 18.87 11.18
CA GLU A 75 -3.02 19.98 11.52
C GLU A 75 -2.84 20.93 10.34
N LEU A 76 -2.78 20.40 9.11
CA LEU A 76 -2.55 21.18 7.89
C LEU A 76 -3.84 21.80 7.34
N LEU A 77 -4.95 21.07 7.36
CA LEU A 77 -6.19 21.42 6.65
C LEU A 77 -7.39 21.63 7.59
N GLY A 78 -7.25 21.38 8.89
CA GLY A 78 -8.39 21.37 9.82
C GLY A 78 -9.03 22.74 10.09
N ALA A 79 -8.40 23.83 9.65
CA ALA A 79 -8.97 25.17 9.71
C ALA A 79 -9.85 25.51 8.49
N LEU A 80 -9.82 24.67 7.44
CA LEU A 80 -10.58 24.88 6.22
C LEU A 80 -12.04 24.46 6.40
N THR A 81 -12.94 25.24 5.81
CA THR A 81 -14.33 24.83 5.58
C THR A 81 -14.43 23.71 4.55
N ASP A 82 -15.57 23.01 4.49
CA ASP A 82 -15.78 21.93 3.52
C ASP A 82 -15.61 22.39 2.05
N GLU A 83 -16.00 23.63 1.75
CA GLU A 83 -15.85 24.23 0.42
C GLU A 83 -14.38 24.48 0.05
N GLU A 84 -13.61 25.03 0.98
CA GLU A 84 -12.17 25.24 0.81
C GLU A 84 -11.43 23.91 0.68
N HIS A 85 -11.83 22.91 1.47
CA HIS A 85 -11.30 21.55 1.40
C HIS A 85 -11.56 20.91 0.02
N GLY A 86 -12.75 21.09 -0.52
CA GLY A 86 -13.12 20.67 -1.88
C GLY A 86 -12.26 21.38 -2.94
N THR A 87 -12.08 22.69 -2.79
CA THR A 87 -11.25 23.50 -3.71
C THR A 87 -9.79 23.02 -3.73
N VAL A 88 -9.17 22.85 -2.56
CA VAL A 88 -7.78 22.35 -2.46
C VAL A 88 -7.64 20.97 -3.07
N THR A 89 -8.57 20.05 -2.77
CA THR A 89 -8.56 18.69 -3.32
C THR A 89 -8.66 18.69 -4.84
N GLY A 90 -9.55 19.53 -5.40
CA GLY A 90 -9.69 19.66 -6.86
C GLY A 90 -8.46 20.24 -7.55
N LEU A 91 -7.80 21.22 -6.94
CA LEU A 91 -6.56 21.79 -7.45
C LEU A 91 -5.40 20.78 -7.40
N LEU A 92 -5.26 20.04 -6.29
CA LEU A 92 -4.25 18.98 -6.15
C LEU A 92 -4.47 17.86 -7.17
N ALA A 93 -5.71 17.40 -7.35
CA ALA A 93 -6.03 16.37 -8.33
C ALA A 93 -5.66 16.78 -9.77
N ARG A 94 -5.79 18.06 -10.12
CA ARG A 94 -5.37 18.61 -11.43
C ARG A 94 -3.86 18.78 -11.55
N ALA A 95 -3.17 19.07 -10.44
CA ALA A 95 -1.73 19.31 -10.42
C ALA A 95 -0.91 18.02 -10.40
N VAL A 96 -1.47 16.91 -9.88
CA VAL A 96 -0.82 15.60 -9.90
C VAL A 96 -0.87 15.07 -11.35
N PRO A 97 0.28 14.90 -12.03
CA PRO A 97 0.29 14.24 -13.33
C PRO A 97 -0.24 12.81 -13.17
N GLU A 98 -0.88 12.26 -14.21
CA GLU A 98 -1.20 10.83 -14.20
C GLU A 98 0.07 10.06 -13.83
N ARG A 99 -0.03 9.21 -12.80
CA ARG A 99 1.07 8.31 -12.42
C ARG A 99 1.25 7.32 -13.58
N THR A 100 2.01 7.69 -14.60
CA THR A 100 2.61 6.72 -15.49
C THR A 100 3.63 5.95 -14.65
N PRO A 101 3.46 4.64 -14.44
CA PRO A 101 4.47 3.87 -13.73
C PRO A 101 5.81 4.05 -14.46
N PRO A 102 6.91 4.36 -13.75
CA PRO A 102 8.23 4.24 -14.35
C PRO A 102 8.35 2.75 -14.76
N ASP A 103 8.54 2.49 -16.05
CA ASP A 103 8.65 1.17 -16.68
C ASP A 103 7.35 0.38 -16.97
N ALA A 104 6.37 1.01 -17.64
CA ALA A 104 5.43 0.23 -18.44
C ALA A 104 6.19 -0.48 -19.59
N PRO A 105 6.11 -1.83 -19.71
CA PRO A 105 6.71 -2.51 -20.85
C PRO A 105 6.07 -2.01 -22.15
N ARG A 106 6.91 -1.66 -23.13
CA ARG A 106 6.46 -1.40 -24.51
C ARG A 106 5.89 -2.65 -25.14
#